data_AF-A0A3E0CIM4-F1
#
_entry.id   AF-A0A3E0CIM4-F1
#
_cell.length_a   1.000
_cell.length_b   1.000
_cell.length_c   1.000
_cell.angle_alpha   90.00
_cell.angle_beta   90.00
_cell.angle_gamma   90.00
#
_symmetry.space_group_name_H-M   'P 1'
#
loop_
_entity.id
_entity.type
_entity.pdbx_description
1 polymer ?
#
loop_
_entity_poly.entity_id
_entity_poly.type
_entity_poly.pdbx_seq_one_letter_code
_entity_poly.pdbx_strand_id
1 'polypeptide(L)'
;MKGRGDCVVVEAEAKKARQAADKQSKGKKKKLGNPYPGYPDLCFPVLGRYGLEGLHQYKKVVRASTLDFEAALKSCSWGGFQILGEYFLKCGCSSVFEFANKFMSGTNGQVEIFVAFMKNIKPDAIDGLRERKWEKVAASYNGSNWKKYNPHYAEHLGKYYEKFK
;
A
#
# COMPACT_ATOMS: atom_id res chain seq x y z
N MET A 1 -11.78 -8.51 -13.21
CA MET A 1 -11.30 -7.61 -12.14
C MET A 1 -12.52 -7.10 -11.38
N LYS A 2 -12.81 -7.60 -10.18
CA LYS A 2 -13.63 -6.80 -9.24
C LYS A 2 -12.69 -5.70 -8.79
N GLY A 3 -12.81 -4.55 -9.46
CA GLY A 3 -12.05 -3.35 -9.13
C GLY A 3 -12.32 -3.01 -7.68
N ARG A 4 -11.30 -3.13 -6.84
CA ARG A 4 -11.26 -2.44 -5.56
C ARG A 4 -11.01 -0.98 -5.90
N GLY A 5 -12.08 -0.29 -6.29
CA GLY A 5 -12.05 1.14 -6.54
C GLY A 5 -11.64 1.84 -5.26
N ASP A 6 -10.68 2.74 -5.38
CA ASP A 6 -10.45 3.84 -4.46
C ASP A 6 -10.28 3.47 -2.98
N CYS A 7 -9.14 2.88 -2.63
CA CYS A 7 -8.81 2.59 -1.23
C CYS A 7 -7.70 3.49 -0.71
N VAL A 8 -8.07 4.73 -0.34
CA VAL A 8 -7.23 5.58 0.48
C VAL A 8 -7.36 5.10 1.95
N VAL A 9 -6.59 4.07 2.30
CA VAL A 9 -6.59 3.43 3.63
C VAL A 9 -5.93 4.35 4.66
N VAL A 10 -6.22 4.25 5.95
CA VAL A 10 -5.33 4.79 6.98
C VAL A 10 -4.92 3.61 7.87
N GLU A 11 -3.91 2.86 7.42
CA GLU A 11 -3.18 1.89 8.22
C GLU A 11 -2.48 2.59 9.39
N ALA A 12 -3.00 2.44 10.61
CA ALA A 12 -2.34 2.93 11.81
C ALA A 12 -1.06 2.12 12.11
N GLU A 13 0.02 2.34 11.35
CA GLU A 13 1.37 2.00 11.78
C GLU A 13 1.94 3.20 12.53
N ALA A 14 1.79 3.17 13.86
CA ALA A 14 2.39 4.14 14.76
C ALA A 14 3.93 4.12 14.64
N LYS A 15 4.49 5.03 13.83
CA LYS A 15 5.93 5.34 13.80
C LYS A 15 6.20 6.83 14.05
N LYS A 16 5.41 7.48 14.90
CA LYS A 16 5.74 8.81 15.42
C LYS A 16 6.63 8.75 16.67
N ALA A 17 7.74 7.99 16.58
CA ALA A 17 8.77 7.92 17.64
C ALA A 17 10.11 7.28 17.19
N ARG A 18 10.45 7.23 15.90
CA ARG A 18 11.64 6.47 15.45
C ARG A 18 12.77 7.28 14.78
N GLN A 19 12.70 8.60 14.81
CA GLN A 19 13.80 9.46 14.34
C GLN A 19 14.72 9.97 15.45
N ALA A 20 14.59 9.48 16.68
CA ALA A 20 15.55 9.77 17.75
C ALA A 20 15.74 8.55 18.65
N ALA A 21 16.44 7.52 18.16
CA ALA A 21 17.15 6.52 18.98
C ALA A 21 17.77 5.45 18.06
N ASP A 22 18.91 5.76 17.48
CA ASP A 22 19.88 4.70 17.18
C ASP A 22 20.72 4.51 18.45
N LYS A 23 20.40 3.46 19.21
CA LYS A 23 21.30 2.71 20.10
C LYS A 23 20.53 1.54 20.72
N GLN A 24 21.20 0.39 20.74
CA GLN A 24 20.70 -0.94 21.11
C GLN A 24 19.91 -0.99 22.42
N SER A 25 18.83 -1.79 22.42
CA SER A 25 18.36 -2.50 23.61
C SER A 25 17.35 -3.59 23.21
N LYS A 26 17.68 -4.86 23.50
CA LYS A 26 16.76 -6.00 23.44
C LYS A 26 15.78 -5.90 24.63
N GLY A 27 14.77 -5.05 24.52
CA GLY A 27 13.61 -5.00 25.43
C GLY A 27 12.36 -5.54 24.75
N LYS A 28 11.49 -6.25 25.48
CA LYS A 28 10.15 -6.65 24.98
C LYS A 28 9.45 -5.42 24.40
N LYS A 29 9.18 -5.41 23.09
CA LYS A 29 8.48 -4.32 22.41
C LYS A 29 7.13 -4.10 23.10
N LYS A 30 7.01 -3.01 23.87
CA LYS A 30 5.74 -2.55 24.43
C LYS A 30 4.78 -2.34 23.25
N LYS A 31 3.62 -3.00 23.25
CA LYS A 31 2.59 -2.74 22.23
C LYS A 31 2.26 -1.24 22.30
N LEU A 32 2.62 -0.49 21.26
CA LEU A 32 2.14 0.88 21.13
C LEU A 32 0.61 0.79 21.03
N GLY A 33 -0.09 1.47 21.93
CA GLY A 33 -1.53 1.63 21.85
C GLY A 33 -1.91 2.48 20.62
N ASN A 34 -3.21 2.57 20.34
CA ASN A 34 -3.71 3.49 19.33
C ASN A 34 -3.18 4.91 19.63
N PRO A 35 -2.41 5.55 18.72
CA PRO A 35 -1.87 6.90 18.94
C PRO A 35 -2.97 7.98 19.00
N TYR A 36 -4.16 7.68 18.48
CA TYR A 36 -5.33 8.57 18.43
C TYR A 36 -6.56 7.86 19.01
N PRO A 37 -6.61 7.60 20.34
CA PRO A 37 -7.69 6.83 20.96
C PRO A 37 -9.06 7.50 20.85
N GLY A 38 -9.11 8.83 20.70
CA GLY A 38 -10.34 9.60 20.43
C GLY A 38 -10.89 9.46 19.01
N TYR A 39 -10.18 8.76 18.11
CA TYR A 39 -10.56 8.57 16.71
C TYR A 39 -10.57 7.07 16.34
N PRO A 40 -11.38 6.25 17.02
CA PRO A 40 -11.40 4.79 16.82
C PRO A 40 -11.89 4.37 15.43
N ASP A 41 -12.49 5.28 14.66
CA ASP A 41 -12.93 5.08 13.29
C ASP A 41 -11.88 5.45 12.22
N LEU A 42 -10.75 6.02 12.65
CA LEU A 42 -9.59 6.36 11.80
C LEU A 42 -8.36 5.51 12.15
N CYS A 43 -8.24 5.04 13.39
CA CYS A 43 -7.10 4.26 13.85
C CYS A 43 -7.57 2.93 14.45
N PHE A 44 -7.46 1.86 13.66
CA PHE A 44 -7.93 0.54 14.05
C PHE A 44 -6.78 -0.36 14.53
N PRO A 45 -6.97 -1.14 15.61
CA PRO A 45 -6.00 -2.15 16.02
C PRO A 45 -6.04 -3.42 15.14
N VAL A 46 -7.05 -3.55 14.27
CA VAL A 46 -7.29 -4.72 13.43
C VAL A 46 -7.67 -4.28 12.01
N LEU A 47 -7.11 -4.96 11.01
CA LEU A 47 -7.39 -4.75 9.58
C LEU A 47 -8.86 -5.06 9.23
N GLY A 48 -9.37 -4.49 8.14
CA GLY A 48 -10.68 -4.87 7.58
C GLY A 48 -11.84 -3.92 7.88
N ARG A 49 -11.67 -2.87 8.69
CA ARG A 49 -12.74 -1.92 9.06
C ARG A 49 -12.81 -0.70 8.13
N TYR A 50 -12.69 -0.94 6.82
CA TYR A 50 -12.54 0.11 5.81
C TYR A 50 -13.81 0.94 5.60
N GLY A 51 -15.00 0.36 5.76
CA GLY A 51 -16.27 1.03 5.49
C GLY A 51 -16.57 1.17 4.00
N LEU A 52 -17.37 2.17 3.63
CA LEU A 52 -17.77 2.42 2.24
C LEU A 52 -16.59 2.87 1.37
N GLU A 53 -16.55 2.41 0.11
CA GLU A 53 -15.51 2.77 -0.87
C GLU A 53 -15.72 4.17 -1.47
N GLY A 54 -14.81 4.58 -2.37
CA GLY A 54 -14.91 5.83 -3.13
C GLY A 54 -14.71 7.08 -2.28
N LEU A 55 -15.58 8.08 -2.46
CA LEU A 55 -15.47 9.40 -1.79
C LEU A 55 -15.41 9.31 -0.25
N HIS A 56 -15.95 8.25 0.34
CA HIS A 56 -15.89 8.02 1.78
C HIS A 56 -14.45 7.82 2.29
N GLN A 57 -13.58 7.16 1.50
CA GLN A 57 -12.17 6.99 1.86
C GLN A 57 -11.43 8.33 1.80
N TYR A 58 -11.69 9.16 0.78
CA TYR A 58 -11.13 10.52 0.72
C TYR A 58 -11.56 11.37 1.92
N LYS A 59 -12.84 11.32 2.32
CA LYS A 59 -13.30 12.01 3.55
C LYS A 59 -12.58 11.54 4.80
N LYS A 60 -12.31 10.23 4.93
CA LYS A 60 -11.52 9.68 6.05
C LYS A 60 -10.11 10.21 6.04
N VAL A 61 -9.48 10.33 4.88
CA VAL A 61 -8.09 10.80 4.77
C VAL A 61 -7.97 12.27 5.04
N VAL A 62 -8.94 13.09 4.60
CA VAL A 62 -9.03 14.49 5.03
C VAL A 62 -9.11 14.59 6.55
N ARG A 63 -9.98 13.79 7.20
CA ARG A 63 -10.09 13.75 8.66
C ARG A 63 -8.82 13.25 9.35
N ALA A 64 -8.19 12.19 8.85
CA ALA A 64 -6.94 11.68 9.43
C ALA A 64 -5.80 12.70 9.25
N SER A 65 -5.79 13.45 8.16
CA SER A 65 -4.78 14.47 7.88
C SER A 65 -4.83 15.64 8.86
N THR A 66 -5.97 15.90 9.52
CA THR A 66 -6.04 16.89 10.61
C THR A 66 -5.34 16.42 11.88
N LEU A 67 -5.07 15.11 12.03
CA LEU A 67 -4.37 14.53 13.19
C LEU A 67 -2.88 14.41 12.94
N ASP A 68 -2.54 13.88 11.76
CA ASP A 68 -1.18 13.78 11.26
C ASP A 68 -1.23 13.55 9.76
N PHE A 69 -0.85 14.58 9.02
CA PHE A 69 -0.94 14.57 7.57
C PHE A 69 0.01 13.54 6.94
N GLU A 70 1.26 13.47 7.39
CA GLU A 70 2.20 12.50 6.84
C GLU A 70 1.81 11.07 7.18
N ALA A 71 1.42 10.81 8.43
CA ALA A 71 0.98 9.49 8.84
C ALA A 71 -0.26 9.09 8.04
N ALA A 72 -1.27 9.97 7.93
CA ALA A 72 -2.46 9.72 7.12
C ALA A 72 -2.08 9.26 5.71
N LEU A 73 -1.24 10.01 4.98
CA LEU A 73 -0.86 9.66 3.60
C LEU A 73 -0.02 8.38 3.50
N LYS A 74 0.89 8.13 4.45
CA LYS A 74 1.72 6.90 4.49
C LYS A 74 0.86 5.66 4.69
N SER A 75 -0.22 5.84 5.43
CA SER A 75 -1.17 4.82 5.80
C SER A 75 -2.16 4.48 4.68
N CYS A 76 -2.12 5.16 3.53
CA CYS A 76 -3.02 4.92 2.39
C CYS A 76 -2.40 4.12 1.25
N SER A 77 -3.20 3.26 0.62
CA SER A 77 -2.90 2.74 -0.71
C SER A 77 -3.35 3.74 -1.79
N TRP A 78 -2.53 3.90 -2.83
CA TRP A 78 -2.76 4.91 -3.86
C TRP A 78 -2.90 4.31 -5.26
N GLY A 79 -3.74 4.95 -6.07
CA GLY A 79 -3.93 4.66 -7.50
C GLY A 79 -4.48 3.27 -7.83
N GLY A 80 -4.45 2.94 -9.13
CA GLY A 80 -4.96 1.66 -9.64
C GLY A 80 -4.13 0.45 -9.21
N PHE A 81 -2.86 0.66 -8.87
CA PHE A 81 -1.95 -0.40 -8.40
C PHE A 81 -2.03 -0.63 -6.89
N GLN A 82 -2.71 0.25 -6.15
CA GLN A 82 -2.93 0.16 -4.72
C GLN A 82 -1.62 0.02 -3.92
N ILE A 83 -0.67 0.94 -4.14
CA ILE A 83 0.63 0.93 -3.46
C ILE A 83 0.54 1.79 -2.19
N LEU A 84 0.94 1.21 -1.06
CA LEU A 84 0.89 1.87 0.25
C LEU A 84 1.92 3.00 0.35
N GLY A 85 1.49 4.15 0.87
CA GLY A 85 2.28 5.37 0.99
C GLY A 85 3.54 5.22 1.83
N GLU A 86 3.61 4.21 2.70
CA GLU A 86 4.82 3.86 3.45
C GLU A 86 6.03 3.57 2.54
N TYR A 87 5.79 3.13 1.30
CA TYR A 87 6.84 2.79 0.33
C TYR A 87 7.38 4.00 -0.44
N PHE A 88 6.98 5.24 -0.12
CA PHE A 88 7.34 6.42 -0.91
C PHE A 88 8.86 6.53 -1.20
N LEU A 89 9.71 6.35 -0.18
CA LEU A 89 11.17 6.38 -0.34
C LEU A 89 11.68 5.30 -1.30
N LYS A 90 11.09 4.10 -1.20
CA LYS A 90 11.45 2.96 -2.05
C LYS A 90 10.91 3.11 -3.47
N CYS A 91 9.94 3.99 -3.68
CA CYS A 91 9.43 4.37 -4.99
C CYS A 91 10.17 5.60 -5.57
N GLY A 92 11.20 6.11 -4.89
CA GLY A 92 12.03 7.22 -5.37
C GLY A 92 11.48 8.61 -5.06
N CYS A 93 10.43 8.73 -4.23
CA CYS A 93 9.92 10.02 -3.78
C CYS A 93 10.68 10.49 -2.54
N SER A 94 10.96 11.79 -2.47
CA SER A 94 11.58 12.46 -1.31
C SER A 94 10.63 12.57 -0.11
N SER A 95 9.33 12.57 -0.36
CA SER A 95 8.28 12.67 0.66
C SER A 95 7.02 11.90 0.26
N VAL A 96 6.16 11.61 1.25
CA VAL A 96 4.85 11.01 0.97
C VAL A 96 3.91 11.96 0.22
N PHE A 97 4.11 13.27 0.34
CA PHE A 97 3.37 14.28 -0.43
C PHE A 97 3.70 14.21 -1.91
N GLU A 98 4.99 14.10 -2.26
CA GLU A 98 5.43 13.89 -3.64
C GLU A 98 4.85 12.58 -4.21
N PHE A 99 4.84 11.51 -3.42
CA PHE A 99 4.23 10.23 -3.80
C PHE A 99 2.73 10.35 -4.09
N ALA A 100 1.96 10.98 -3.20
CA ALA A 100 0.54 11.23 -3.43
C ALA A 100 0.30 12.11 -4.67
N ASN A 101 1.09 13.17 -4.84
CA ASN A 101 1.01 14.04 -6.02
C ASN A 101 1.32 13.30 -7.32
N LYS A 102 2.32 12.42 -7.34
CA LYS A 102 2.60 11.57 -8.51
C LYS A 102 1.41 10.67 -8.86
N PHE A 103 0.74 10.08 -7.87
CA PHE A 103 -0.48 9.31 -8.15
C PHE A 103 -1.63 10.16 -8.70
N MET A 104 -1.78 11.39 -8.20
CA MET A 104 -2.81 12.34 -8.65
C MET A 104 -2.49 12.99 -10.01
N SER A 105 -1.23 12.93 -10.47
CA SER A 105 -0.82 13.50 -11.77
C SER A 105 -1.36 12.73 -12.99
N GLY A 106 -1.97 11.57 -12.78
CA GLY A 106 -2.54 10.72 -13.83
C GLY A 106 -1.73 9.46 -14.09
N THR A 107 -2.13 8.70 -15.11
CA THR A 107 -1.67 7.33 -15.36
C THR A 107 -0.14 7.21 -15.45
N ASN A 108 0.54 8.17 -16.08
CA ASN A 108 2.00 8.14 -16.23
C ASN A 108 2.70 8.15 -14.86
N GLY A 109 2.30 9.05 -13.95
CA GLY A 109 2.84 9.10 -12.60
C GLY A 109 2.54 7.82 -11.80
N GLN A 110 1.35 7.23 -11.96
CA GLN A 110 1.03 5.95 -11.30
C GLN A 110 1.92 4.81 -11.82
N VAL A 111 2.17 4.77 -13.14
CA VAL A 111 3.03 3.76 -13.76
C VAL A 111 4.49 3.93 -13.33
N GLU A 112 5.01 5.16 -13.24
CA GLU A 112 6.35 5.42 -12.71
C GLU A 112 6.52 4.85 -11.29
N ILE A 113 5.58 5.16 -10.40
CA ILE A 113 5.60 4.63 -9.03
C ILE A 113 5.50 3.11 -9.04
N PHE A 114 4.61 2.53 -9.86
CA PHE A 114 4.46 1.09 -9.97
C PHE A 114 5.73 0.39 -10.45
N VAL A 115 6.42 0.93 -11.45
CA VAL A 115 7.69 0.38 -11.94
C VAL A 115 8.76 0.44 -10.85
N ALA A 116 8.88 1.57 -10.14
CA ALA A 116 9.83 1.71 -9.04
C ALA A 116 9.52 0.72 -7.89
N PHE A 117 8.25 0.59 -7.51
CA PHE A 117 7.80 -0.38 -6.53
C PHE A 117 8.13 -1.82 -6.92
N MET A 118 7.84 -2.21 -8.17
CA MET A 118 8.13 -3.55 -8.66
C MET A 118 9.63 -3.86 -8.61
N LYS A 119 10.48 -2.91 -9.03
CA LYS A 119 11.94 -3.07 -9.03
C LYS A 119 12.53 -3.16 -7.63
N ASN A 120 12.04 -2.32 -6.70
CA ASN A 120 12.70 -2.13 -5.41
C ASN A 120 12.07 -2.97 -4.28
N ILE A 121 10.82 -3.39 -4.42
CA ILE A 121 10.05 -4.10 -3.39
C ILE A 121 9.61 -5.50 -3.85
N LYS A 122 9.43 -5.74 -5.15
CA LYS A 122 8.90 -7.00 -5.70
C LYS A 122 9.81 -7.68 -6.73
N PRO A 123 11.11 -7.89 -6.44
CA PRO A 123 12.03 -8.52 -7.40
C PRO A 123 11.56 -9.92 -7.84
N ASP A 124 11.01 -10.73 -6.93
CA ASP A 124 10.48 -12.05 -7.28
C ASP A 124 9.30 -12.00 -8.26
N ALA A 125 8.47 -10.95 -8.19
CA ALA A 125 7.41 -10.74 -9.15
C ALA A 125 7.97 -10.43 -10.53
N ILE A 126 9.06 -9.65 -10.62
CA ILE A 126 9.75 -9.36 -11.88
C ILE A 126 10.31 -10.65 -12.49
N ASP A 127 10.97 -11.49 -11.69
CA ASP A 127 11.47 -12.77 -12.19
C ASP A 127 10.33 -13.69 -12.63
N GLY A 128 9.22 -13.69 -11.88
CA GLY A 128 8.00 -14.38 -12.29
C GLY A 128 7.44 -13.88 -13.62
N LEU A 129 7.50 -12.57 -13.89
CA LEU A 129 7.09 -11.99 -15.18
C LEU A 129 8.02 -12.46 -16.32
N ARG A 130 9.35 -12.41 -16.11
CA ARG A 130 10.35 -12.84 -17.11
C ARG A 130 10.20 -14.32 -17.46
N GLU A 131 10.02 -15.16 -16.44
CA GLU A 131 9.89 -16.61 -16.57
C GLU A 131 8.46 -17.06 -16.92
N ARG A 132 7.50 -16.12 -17.04
CA ARG A 132 6.07 -16.39 -17.24
C ARG A 132 5.46 -17.31 -16.17
N LYS A 133 5.97 -17.24 -14.94
CA LYS A 133 5.48 -17.98 -13.77
C LYS A 133 4.41 -17.16 -13.04
N TRP A 134 3.18 -17.19 -13.54
CA TRP A 134 2.09 -16.31 -13.07
C TRP A 134 1.71 -16.50 -11.59
N GLU A 135 1.83 -17.73 -11.05
CA GLU A 135 1.62 -17.96 -9.62
C GLU A 135 2.70 -17.29 -8.76
N LYS A 136 3.97 -17.25 -9.23
CA LYS A 136 5.07 -16.54 -8.57
C LYS A 136 4.78 -15.03 -8.52
N VAL A 137 4.30 -14.47 -9.63
CA VAL A 137 3.88 -13.07 -9.71
C VAL A 137 2.75 -12.79 -8.71
N ALA A 138 1.71 -13.63 -8.70
CA ALA A 138 0.54 -13.47 -7.84
C ALA A 138 0.92 -13.54 -6.35
N ALA A 139 1.75 -14.51 -5.95
CA ALA A 139 2.20 -14.70 -4.58
C ALA A 139 3.13 -13.58 -4.11
N SER A 140 4.07 -13.13 -4.96
CA SER A 140 4.98 -12.04 -4.62
C SER A 140 4.24 -10.70 -4.47
N TYR A 141 3.30 -10.40 -5.38
CA TYR A 141 2.57 -9.13 -5.35
C TYR A 141 1.50 -9.09 -4.25
N ASN A 142 0.65 -10.11 -4.17
CA ASN A 142 -0.55 -10.12 -3.30
C ASN A 142 -0.37 -10.90 -1.98
N GLY A 143 0.79 -11.53 -1.76
CA GLY A 143 1.09 -12.34 -0.59
C GLY A 143 0.61 -13.80 -0.71
N SER A 144 1.05 -14.66 0.22
CA SER A 144 0.80 -16.11 0.17
C SER A 144 -0.68 -16.49 0.15
N ASN A 145 -1.54 -15.68 0.76
CA ASN A 145 -2.99 -15.92 0.83
C ASN A 145 -3.75 -15.46 -0.43
N TRP A 146 -3.06 -15.04 -1.51
CA TRP A 146 -3.72 -14.50 -2.69
C TRP A 146 -4.79 -15.43 -3.29
N LYS A 147 -4.57 -16.75 -3.28
CA LYS A 147 -5.54 -17.73 -3.82
C LYS A 147 -6.87 -17.72 -3.06
N LYS A 148 -6.84 -17.44 -1.75
CA LYS A 148 -8.05 -17.32 -0.93
C LYS A 148 -8.91 -16.12 -1.35
N TYR A 149 -8.27 -15.01 -1.69
CA TYR A 149 -8.97 -13.76 -1.98
C TYR A 149 -9.25 -13.54 -3.48
N ASN A 150 -8.40 -14.09 -4.35
CA ASN A 150 -8.52 -13.97 -5.80
C ASN A 150 -7.90 -15.19 -6.50
N PRO A 151 -8.59 -16.34 -6.52
CA PRO A 151 -8.05 -17.60 -7.05
C PRO A 151 -7.68 -17.54 -8.55
N HIS A 152 -8.32 -16.65 -9.32
CA HIS A 152 -8.09 -16.51 -10.76
C HIS A 152 -7.02 -15.46 -11.11
N TYR A 153 -6.31 -14.88 -10.14
CA TYR A 153 -5.34 -13.80 -10.43
C TYR A 153 -4.23 -14.27 -11.39
N ALA A 154 -3.57 -15.40 -11.07
CA ALA A 154 -2.49 -15.94 -11.90
C ALA A 154 -2.99 -16.38 -13.29
N GLU A 155 -4.16 -17.02 -13.35
CA GLU A 155 -4.80 -17.41 -14.62
C GLU A 155 -5.04 -16.18 -15.52
N HIS A 156 -5.58 -15.09 -14.95
CA HIS A 156 -5.81 -13.85 -15.67
C HIS A 156 -4.52 -13.20 -16.17
N LEU A 157 -3.44 -13.21 -15.38
CA LEU A 157 -2.14 -12.70 -15.84
C LEU A 157 -1.67 -13.43 -17.09
N GLY A 158 -1.71 -14.76 -17.10
CA GLY A 158 -1.35 -15.55 -18.27
C GLY A 158 -2.26 -15.30 -19.47
N LYS A 159 -3.57 -15.30 -19.24
CA LYS A 159 -4.57 -15.01 -20.28
C LYS A 159 -4.33 -13.66 -20.96
N TYR A 160 -4.08 -12.59 -20.18
CA TYR A 160 -3.87 -11.26 -20.75
C TYR A 160 -2.48 -11.09 -21.36
N TYR A 161 -1.45 -11.76 -20.84
CA TYR A 161 -0.15 -11.81 -21.50
C TYR A 161 -0.28 -12.37 -22.92
N GLU A 162 -0.96 -13.52 -23.08
CA GLU A 162 -1.15 -14.13 -24.41
C GLU A 162 -2.00 -13.27 -25.35
N LYS A 163 -2.94 -12.49 -24.81
CA LYS A 163 -3.78 -11.58 -25.60
C LYS A 163 -3.01 -10.37 -26.16
N PHE A 164 -2.02 -9.87 -25.43
CA PHE A 164 -1.37 -8.58 -25.71
C PHE A 164 0.12 -8.66 -26.03
N LYS A 165 0.68 -9.87 -26.18
CA LYS A 165 2.08 -10.07 -26.58
C LYS A 165 2.34 -9.68 -28.04
#